data_AF-A0A291Q7K0-F1
#
_entry.id   AF-A0A291Q7K0-F1
#
_cell.length_a   1.000
_cell.length_b   1.000
_cell.length_c   1.000
_cell.angle_alpha   90.00
_cell.angle_beta   90.00
_cell.angle_gamma   90.00
#
_symmetry.space_group_name_H-M   'P 1'
#
loop_
_entity.id
_entity.type
_entity.pdbx_description
1 polymer ?
#
loop_
_entity_poly.entity_id
_entity_poly.type
_entity_poly.pdbx_seq_one_letter_code
_entity_poly.pdbx_strand_id
1 'polypeptide(L)'
;MGSPKIDRSLEQVLAHRQLFLRTEHGRRTVVVCLADGSPEGFEIGRVLSGTGPTGWVVRHRLRLPDGTYDVQENEGLSWIGLDQHIADVLQFAAYADVLRRKEVTSGVATTYTARLGPELAAWLADVPAPEGITDLGDGRVRLTESAVAHLRCPSTLYTLVLWVHPTMDTLMIEMDTYDLTREG
;
A
#
# COMPACT_ATOMS: atom_id res chain seq x y z
N MET A 1 -1.72 -5.76 32.50
CA MET A 1 -1.46 -6.15 31.10
C MET A 1 -0.49 -5.14 30.52
N GLY A 2 0.72 -5.57 30.17
CA GLY A 2 1.75 -4.68 29.62
C GLY A 2 1.29 -4.11 28.28
N SER A 3 1.60 -2.84 28.00
CA SER A 3 1.32 -2.26 26.70
C SER A 3 1.98 -3.12 25.61
N PRO A 4 1.23 -3.57 24.59
CA PRO A 4 1.82 -4.33 23.49
C PRO A 4 2.94 -3.50 22.86
N LYS A 5 4.13 -4.09 22.77
CA LYS A 5 5.31 -3.42 22.20
C LYS A 5 5.32 -3.65 20.69
N ILE A 6 5.41 -2.56 19.95
CA ILE A 6 5.78 -2.56 18.54
C ILE A 6 7.25 -2.98 18.50
N ASP A 7 7.58 -4.01 17.73
CA ASP A 7 8.95 -4.47 17.61
C ASP A 7 9.72 -3.68 16.53
N ARG A 8 11.03 -3.87 16.49
CA ARG A 8 11.92 -3.16 15.55
C ARG A 8 11.62 -3.52 14.08
N SER A 9 11.08 -4.70 13.83
CA SER A 9 10.76 -5.15 12.48
C SER A 9 9.55 -4.40 11.92
N LEU A 10 8.51 -4.22 12.73
CA LEU A 10 7.34 -3.44 12.38
C LEU A 10 7.67 -1.95 12.19
N GLU A 11 8.52 -1.37 13.04
CA GLU A 11 9.00 0.01 12.85
C GLU A 11 9.69 0.21 11.51
N GLN A 12 10.53 -0.74 11.07
CA GLN A 12 11.18 -0.69 9.77
C GLN A 12 10.19 -0.83 8.62
N VAL A 13 9.20 -1.71 8.73
CA VAL A 13 8.13 -1.87 7.73
C VAL A 13 7.33 -0.58 7.58
N LEU A 14 6.95 0.05 8.70
CA LEU A 14 6.20 1.30 8.71
C LEU A 14 7.03 2.42 8.09
N ALA A 15 8.27 2.61 8.54
CA ALA A 15 9.16 3.65 8.03
C ALA A 15 9.44 3.50 6.52
N HIS A 16 9.70 2.27 6.06
CA HIS A 16 9.91 1.97 4.64
C HIS A 16 8.69 2.31 3.78
N ARG A 17 7.49 2.23 4.37
CA ARG A 17 6.21 2.57 3.72
C ARG A 17 5.74 4.00 4.00
N GLN A 18 6.56 4.87 4.59
CA GLN A 18 6.17 6.22 5.02
C GLN A 18 4.93 6.24 5.95
N LEU A 19 4.75 5.16 6.72
CA LEU A 19 3.66 5.01 7.66
C LEU A 19 4.14 5.32 9.08
N PHE A 20 3.20 5.75 9.92
CA PHE A 20 3.41 5.91 11.35
C PHE A 20 2.17 5.50 12.13
N LEU A 21 2.34 5.28 13.43
CA LEU A 21 1.26 4.88 14.32
C LEU A 21 0.86 6.05 15.20
N ARG A 22 -0.44 6.31 15.27
CA ARG A 22 -1.04 7.29 16.19
C ARG A 22 -1.88 6.54 17.19
N THR A 23 -1.78 6.92 18.47
CA THR A 23 -2.61 6.32 19.52
C THR A 23 -3.71 7.27 19.93
N GLU A 24 -4.94 6.77 19.98
CA GLU A 24 -6.12 7.52 20.45
C GLU A 24 -6.69 6.86 21.70
N HIS A 25 -7.59 7.59 22.39
CA HIS A 25 -8.39 7.07 23.51
C HIS A 25 -7.59 6.33 24.59
N GLY A 26 -6.44 6.91 25.00
CA GLY A 26 -5.60 6.30 26.04
C GLY A 26 -4.94 4.99 25.60
N ARG A 27 -4.53 4.90 24.32
CA ARG A 27 -3.91 3.71 23.69
C ARG A 27 -4.85 2.54 23.45
N ARG A 28 -6.15 2.76 23.56
CA ARG A 28 -7.18 1.77 23.17
C ARG A 28 -7.36 1.68 21.67
N THR A 29 -6.88 2.67 20.93
CA THR A 29 -6.93 2.67 19.48
C THR A 29 -5.56 2.97 18.96
N VAL A 30 -5.09 2.15 18.03
CA VAL A 30 -3.86 2.34 17.28
C VAL A 30 -4.25 2.59 15.84
N VAL A 31 -4.14 3.82 15.40
CA VAL A 31 -4.42 4.24 14.03
C VAL A 31 -3.12 4.11 13.24
N VAL A 32 -3.21 3.46 12.08
CA VAL A 32 -2.12 3.39 11.11
C VAL A 32 -2.33 4.52 10.12
N CYS A 33 -1.34 5.41 10.01
CA CYS A 33 -1.41 6.61 9.19
C CYS A 33 -0.30 6.62 8.15
N LEU A 34 -0.59 7.13 6.96
CA LEU A 34 0.43 7.62 6.03
C LEU A 34 0.85 9.04 6.43
N ALA A 35 2.16 9.30 6.41
CA ALA A 35 2.68 10.66 6.43
C ALA A 35 2.28 11.42 5.16
N ASP A 36 1.34 12.35 5.28
CA ASP A 36 0.86 13.24 4.21
C ASP A 36 1.36 14.69 4.36
N GLY A 37 2.25 14.94 5.32
CA GLY A 37 2.76 16.27 5.67
C GLY A 37 1.95 16.97 6.77
N SER A 38 0.76 16.47 7.12
CA SER A 38 0.04 16.88 8.32
C SER A 38 0.56 16.11 9.56
N PRO A 39 0.45 16.68 10.77
CA PRO A 39 0.77 15.97 12.01
C PRO A 39 -0.14 14.76 12.30
N GLU A 40 -1.33 14.74 11.69
CA GLU A 40 -2.38 13.74 11.92
C GLU A 40 -2.24 12.54 10.98
N GLY A 41 -1.69 12.79 9.79
CA GLY A 41 -1.55 11.81 8.71
C GLY A 41 -2.88 11.35 8.14
N PHE A 42 -2.80 10.63 7.04
CA PHE A 42 -3.98 10.01 6.43
C PHE A 42 -4.20 8.61 7.00
N GLU A 43 -5.36 8.36 7.60
CA GLU A 43 -5.70 7.05 8.17
C GLU A 43 -5.93 6.00 7.09
N ILE A 44 -5.16 4.91 7.17
CA ILE A 44 -5.28 3.74 6.30
C ILE A 44 -6.07 2.61 6.97
N GLY A 45 -6.08 2.59 8.31
CA GLY A 45 -6.86 1.70 9.13
C GLY A 45 -6.52 1.87 10.61
N ARG A 46 -7.18 1.10 11.47
CA ARG A 46 -6.98 1.17 12.92
C ARG A 46 -7.22 -0.18 13.59
N VAL A 47 -6.53 -0.41 14.69
CA VAL A 47 -6.74 -1.53 15.59
C VAL A 47 -7.32 -0.98 16.89
N LEU A 48 -8.48 -1.50 17.30
CA LEU A 48 -9.20 -1.11 18.51
C LEU A 48 -9.06 -2.24 19.54
N SER A 49 -8.71 -1.92 20.78
CA SER A 49 -8.81 -2.87 21.88
C SER A 49 -10.29 -3.13 22.17
N GLY A 50 -10.75 -4.35 21.92
CA GLY A 50 -12.12 -4.78 22.17
C GLY A 50 -12.37 -5.00 23.67
N THR A 51 -13.63 -4.95 24.08
CA THR A 51 -14.06 -5.22 25.48
C THR A 51 -14.62 -6.65 25.67
N GLY A 52 -14.41 -7.56 24.71
CA GLY A 52 -14.93 -8.94 24.70
C GLY A 52 -13.85 -10.02 24.49
N PRO A 53 -14.23 -11.31 24.30
CA PRO A 53 -13.30 -12.45 24.25
C PRO A 53 -12.31 -12.39 23.06
N THR A 54 -12.63 -11.60 22.03
CA THR A 54 -11.82 -11.35 20.83
C THR A 54 -10.71 -10.33 21.08
N GLY A 55 -10.80 -9.48 22.11
CA GLY A 55 -9.71 -8.59 22.56
C GLY A 55 -9.29 -7.47 21.59
N TRP A 56 -9.56 -7.60 20.30
CA TRP A 56 -9.18 -6.64 19.24
C TRP A 56 -10.24 -6.57 18.13
N VAL A 57 -10.38 -5.39 17.53
CA VAL A 57 -11.13 -5.17 16.29
C VAL A 57 -10.20 -4.46 15.30
N VAL A 58 -10.02 -5.03 14.12
CA VAL A 58 -9.18 -4.49 13.05
C VAL A 58 -10.08 -3.85 12.02
N ARG A 59 -9.92 -2.54 11.81
CA ARG A 59 -10.62 -1.79 10.76
C ARG A 59 -9.65 -1.37 9.69
N HIS A 60 -10.01 -1.61 8.44
CA HIS A 60 -9.20 -1.19 7.31
C HIS A 60 -10.09 -0.74 6.15
N ARG A 61 -9.54 0.13 5.31
CA ARG A 61 -10.22 0.59 4.11
C ARG A 61 -10.08 -0.47 3.03
N LEU A 62 -11.21 -0.86 2.44
CA LEU A 62 -11.24 -1.69 1.24
C LEU A 62 -11.70 -0.83 0.06
N ARG A 63 -10.95 -0.86 -1.03
CA ARG A 63 -11.39 -0.22 -2.28
C ARG A 63 -12.30 -1.16 -3.05
N LEU A 64 -13.46 -0.65 -3.43
CA LEU A 64 -14.45 -1.38 -4.21
C LEU A 64 -14.13 -1.26 -5.72
N PRO A 65 -14.64 -2.18 -6.56
CA PRO A 65 -14.41 -2.16 -8.01
C PRO A 65 -14.86 -0.87 -8.72
N ASP A 66 -15.78 -0.11 -8.13
CA ASP A 66 -16.27 1.17 -8.65
C ASP A 66 -15.38 2.37 -8.25
N GLY A 67 -14.26 2.11 -7.57
CA GLY A 67 -13.32 3.13 -7.09
C GLY A 67 -13.74 3.82 -5.80
N THR A 68 -14.88 3.47 -5.21
CA THR A 68 -15.29 3.92 -3.88
C THR A 68 -14.60 3.10 -2.78
N TYR A 69 -14.78 3.50 -1.53
CA TYR A 69 -14.18 2.84 -0.38
C TYR A 69 -15.26 2.37 0.59
N ASP A 70 -15.06 1.17 1.10
CA ASP A 70 -15.78 0.64 2.25
C ASP A 70 -14.83 0.49 3.45
N VAL A 71 -15.41 0.40 4.65
CA VAL A 71 -14.67 0.10 5.87
C VAL A 71 -15.02 -1.32 6.29
N GLN A 72 -14.03 -2.19 6.23
CA GLN A 72 -14.17 -3.57 6.69
C GLN A 72 -13.69 -3.67 8.13
N GLU A 73 -14.46 -4.38 8.94
CA GLU A 73 -14.15 -4.66 10.35
C GLU A 73 -14.00 -6.16 10.54
N ASN A 74 -12.83 -6.59 11.01
CA ASN A 74 -12.56 -7.97 11.38
C ASN A 74 -12.35 -8.05 12.89
N GLU A 75 -12.93 -9.09 13.50
CA GLU A 75 -12.61 -9.42 14.88
C GLU A 75 -11.21 -10.02 14.94
N GLY A 76 -10.33 -9.42 15.73
CA GLY A 76 -9.02 -9.97 16.03
C GLY A 76 -9.13 -11.08 17.08
N LEU A 77 -8.13 -11.95 17.14
CA LEU A 77 -7.99 -12.92 18.22
C LEU A 77 -7.21 -12.31 19.39
N SER A 78 -7.69 -12.53 20.62
CA SER A 78 -7.16 -11.89 21.82
C SER A 78 -5.77 -12.38 22.24
N TRP A 79 -5.38 -13.58 21.79
CA TRP A 79 -4.05 -14.15 22.00
C TRP A 79 -3.02 -13.75 20.94
N ILE A 80 -3.44 -13.03 19.89
CA ILE A 80 -2.55 -12.48 18.86
C ILE A 80 -2.12 -11.07 19.29
N GLY A 81 -0.83 -10.76 19.08
CA GLY A 81 -0.23 -9.47 19.42
C GLY A 81 -0.74 -8.33 18.54
N LEU A 82 -0.64 -7.09 19.06
CA LEU A 82 -1.02 -5.87 18.34
C LEU A 82 -0.26 -5.70 17.02
N ASP A 83 1.02 -6.08 17.01
CA ASP A 83 1.89 -6.07 15.85
C ASP A 83 1.31 -6.86 14.67
N GLN A 84 0.78 -8.05 14.95
CA GLN A 84 0.13 -8.88 13.94
C GLN A 84 -1.21 -8.28 13.48
N HIS A 85 -2.00 -7.69 14.38
CA HIS A 85 -3.23 -6.97 14.01
C HIS A 85 -2.93 -5.72 13.16
N ILE A 86 -1.79 -5.05 13.38
CA ILE A 86 -1.31 -3.97 12.52
C ILE A 86 -0.90 -4.55 11.16
N ALA A 87 -0.24 -5.71 11.12
CA ALA A 87 0.08 -6.39 9.87
C ALA A 87 -1.20 -6.72 9.06
N ASP A 88 -2.29 -7.09 9.71
CA ASP A 88 -3.59 -7.30 9.05
C ASP A 88 -4.11 -6.00 8.42
N VAL A 89 -4.01 -4.85 9.12
CA VAL A 89 -4.32 -3.54 8.50
C VAL A 89 -3.44 -3.30 7.28
N LEU A 90 -2.14 -3.57 7.36
CA LEU A 90 -1.20 -3.35 6.26
C LEU A 90 -1.38 -4.32 5.08
N GLN A 91 -1.93 -5.51 5.33
CA GLN A 91 -2.24 -6.49 4.32
C GLN A 91 -3.47 -6.08 3.49
N PHE A 92 -4.50 -5.54 4.16
CA PHE A 92 -5.78 -5.25 3.51
C PHE A 92 -5.96 -3.78 3.10
N ALA A 93 -5.32 -2.83 3.80
CA ALA A 93 -5.30 -1.45 3.38
C ALA A 93 -4.39 -1.29 2.15
N ALA A 94 -4.99 -1.09 0.99
CA ALA A 94 -4.27 -0.97 -0.26
C ALA A 94 -3.36 0.27 -0.26
N TYR A 95 -2.06 0.04 -0.05
CA TYR A 95 -1.00 1.07 -0.10
C TYR A 95 -1.01 1.91 -1.39
N ALA A 96 -1.56 1.38 -2.48
CA ALA A 96 -1.77 2.06 -3.76
C ALA A 96 -2.69 3.30 -3.66
N ASP A 97 -3.75 3.21 -2.86
CA ASP A 97 -4.77 4.26 -2.75
C ASP A 97 -4.27 5.49 -2.00
N VAL A 98 -3.36 5.22 -1.06
CA VAL A 98 -2.69 6.18 -0.21
C VAL A 98 -1.76 7.08 -1.04
N LEU A 99 -1.03 6.48 -1.99
CA LEU A 99 -0.19 7.22 -2.93
C LEU A 99 -1.00 7.92 -4.01
N ARG A 100 -2.09 7.31 -4.49
CA ARG A 100 -3.01 7.97 -5.42
C ARG A 100 -3.61 9.24 -4.82
N ARG A 101 -4.01 9.18 -3.54
CA ARG A 101 -4.54 10.36 -2.85
C ARG A 101 -3.47 11.44 -2.66
N LYS A 102 -2.21 11.07 -2.42
CA LYS A 102 -1.07 12.00 -2.37
C LYS A 102 -0.84 12.69 -3.71
N GLU A 103 -0.86 11.95 -4.82
CA GLU A 103 -0.74 12.48 -6.19
C GLU A 103 -1.88 13.46 -6.51
N VAL A 104 -3.12 13.11 -6.15
CA VAL A 104 -4.29 13.98 -6.36
C VAL A 104 -4.22 15.26 -5.51
N THR A 105 -3.73 15.15 -4.27
CA THR A 105 -3.69 16.29 -3.33
C THR A 105 -2.51 17.22 -3.59
N SER A 106 -1.36 16.72 -4.03
CA SER A 106 -0.17 17.52 -4.32
C SER A 106 -0.25 18.27 -5.65
N GLY A 107 -1.08 17.81 -6.59
CA GLY A 107 -1.10 18.31 -7.98
C GLY A 107 0.19 18.02 -8.76
N VAL A 108 1.16 17.34 -8.14
CA VAL A 108 2.43 16.91 -8.71
C VAL A 108 2.41 15.38 -8.72
N ALA A 109 2.10 14.81 -9.87
CA ALA A 109 2.14 13.37 -10.07
C ALA A 109 3.55 12.98 -10.53
N THR A 110 4.36 12.43 -9.63
CA THR A 110 5.56 11.70 -10.06
C THR A 110 5.09 10.53 -10.91
N THR A 111 5.70 10.37 -12.08
CA THR A 111 5.46 9.22 -12.93
C THR A 111 6.78 8.51 -13.19
N TYR A 112 6.70 7.29 -13.68
CA TYR A 112 7.83 6.47 -14.06
C TYR A 112 7.60 6.01 -15.48
N THR A 113 8.66 5.93 -16.28
CA THR A 113 8.59 5.35 -17.62
C THR A 113 9.45 4.10 -17.71
N ALA A 114 8.95 3.09 -18.41
CA ALA A 114 9.71 1.87 -18.74
C ALA A 114 9.57 1.59 -20.23
N ARG A 115 10.62 0.98 -20.81
CA ARG A 115 10.63 0.56 -22.21
C ARG A 115 10.58 -0.97 -22.28
N LEU A 116 9.46 -1.49 -22.76
CA LEU A 116 9.10 -2.92 -22.70
C LEU A 116 9.01 -3.57 -24.08
N GLY A 117 8.85 -2.75 -25.13
CA GLY A 117 8.46 -3.21 -26.47
C GLY A 117 6.94 -3.09 -26.68
N PRO A 118 6.46 -2.97 -27.94
CA PRO A 118 5.07 -2.59 -28.23
C PRO A 118 4.02 -3.54 -27.64
N GLU A 119 4.21 -4.85 -27.78
CA GLU A 119 3.24 -5.85 -27.31
C GLU A 119 3.13 -5.85 -25.78
N LEU A 120 4.27 -5.82 -25.09
CA LEU A 120 4.33 -5.86 -23.63
C LEU A 120 3.81 -4.56 -23.01
N ALA A 121 4.08 -3.42 -23.65
CA ALA A 121 3.56 -2.12 -23.23
C ALA A 121 2.03 -2.05 -23.34
N ALA A 122 1.48 -2.53 -24.46
CA ALA A 122 0.03 -2.60 -24.66
C ALA A 122 -0.63 -3.56 -23.66
N TRP A 123 -0.05 -4.75 -23.46
CA TRP A 123 -0.52 -5.72 -22.47
C TRP A 123 -0.54 -5.13 -21.06
N LEU A 124 0.56 -4.49 -20.64
CA LEU A 124 0.67 -3.97 -19.29
C LEU A 124 -0.33 -2.83 -19.03
N ALA A 125 -0.61 -2.00 -20.04
CA ALA A 125 -1.60 -0.94 -19.95
C ALA A 125 -3.06 -1.46 -19.93
N ASP A 126 -3.29 -2.67 -20.43
CA ASP A 126 -4.61 -3.33 -20.42
C ASP A 126 -4.86 -4.12 -19.12
N VAL A 127 -3.84 -4.26 -18.25
CA VAL A 127 -4.02 -4.92 -16.96
C VAL A 127 -4.97 -4.07 -16.10
N PRO A 128 -6.09 -4.65 -15.60
CA PRO A 128 -7.12 -3.89 -14.88
C PRO A 128 -6.64 -3.33 -13.53
N ALA A 129 -5.57 -3.89 -12.96
CA ALA A 129 -4.95 -3.40 -11.73
C ALA A 129 -3.43 -3.68 -11.70
N PRO A 130 -2.61 -2.77 -11.16
CA PRO A 130 -3.00 -1.48 -10.59
C PRO A 130 -3.36 -0.45 -11.66
N GLU A 131 -4.38 0.37 -11.41
CA GLU A 131 -4.68 1.48 -12.33
C GLU A 131 -3.54 2.51 -12.30
N GLY A 132 -3.49 3.39 -13.31
CA GLY A 132 -2.43 4.38 -13.44
C GLY A 132 -1.20 3.86 -14.18
N ILE A 133 -1.38 2.82 -14.99
CA ILE A 133 -0.48 2.43 -16.06
C ILE A 133 -1.08 2.93 -17.38
N THR A 134 -0.26 3.50 -18.25
CA THR A 134 -0.70 4.05 -19.54
C THR A 134 0.31 3.71 -20.62
N ASP A 135 -0.17 3.17 -21.75
CA ASP A 135 0.65 2.99 -22.94
C ASP A 135 0.93 4.36 -23.57
N LEU A 136 2.22 4.67 -23.78
CA LEU A 136 2.68 5.90 -24.43
C LEU A 136 2.96 5.72 -25.93
N GLY A 137 2.83 4.49 -26.44
CA GLY A 137 3.28 4.11 -27.78
C GLY A 137 4.79 3.80 -27.83
N ASP A 138 5.21 3.25 -28.98
CA ASP A 138 6.61 2.87 -29.26
C ASP A 138 7.23 1.91 -28.23
N GLY A 139 6.40 1.10 -27.58
CA GLY A 139 6.82 0.14 -26.57
C GLY A 139 7.23 0.77 -25.25
N ARG A 140 6.67 1.94 -24.92
CA ARG A 140 6.87 2.62 -23.64
C ARG A 140 5.58 2.67 -22.84
N VAL A 141 5.73 2.50 -21.53
CA VAL A 141 4.63 2.69 -20.58
C VAL A 141 4.96 3.81 -19.62
N ARG A 142 3.93 4.49 -19.15
CA ARG A 142 3.98 5.37 -17.98
C ARG A 142 3.27 4.69 -16.83
N LEU A 143 3.91 4.67 -15.66
CA LEU A 143 3.33 4.25 -14.41
C LEU A 143 3.27 5.46 -13.48
N THR A 144 2.14 5.65 -12.81
CA THR A 144 2.03 6.57 -11.69
C THR A 144 2.83 6.05 -10.48
N GLU A 145 3.22 6.92 -9.56
CA GLU A 145 3.83 6.50 -8.28
C GLU A 145 2.90 5.54 -7.54
N SER A 146 1.58 5.75 -7.62
CA SER A 146 0.60 4.82 -7.04
C SER A 146 0.65 3.41 -7.64
N ALA A 147 0.77 3.29 -8.97
CA ALA A 147 0.95 2.00 -9.64
C ALA A 147 2.29 1.35 -9.26
N VAL A 148 3.39 2.10 -9.28
CA VAL A 148 4.73 1.58 -8.93
C VAL A 148 4.75 1.03 -7.50
N ALA A 149 4.15 1.74 -6.56
CA ALA A 149 4.11 1.31 -5.19
C ALA A 149 3.19 0.11 -4.91
N HIS A 150 2.09 -0.01 -5.66
CA HIS A 150 1.31 -1.25 -5.66
C HIS A 150 2.19 -2.43 -6.07
N LEU A 151 2.95 -2.27 -7.16
CA LEU A 151 3.83 -3.31 -7.68
C LEU A 151 5.06 -3.57 -6.79
N ARG A 152 5.49 -2.63 -5.94
CA ARG A 152 6.53 -2.87 -4.93
C ARG A 152 6.10 -3.78 -3.78
N CYS A 153 4.80 -3.92 -3.58
CA CYS A 153 4.23 -4.80 -2.56
C CYS A 153 2.98 -5.50 -3.13
N PRO A 154 3.13 -6.32 -4.19
CA PRO A 154 1.98 -6.97 -4.82
C PRO A 154 1.32 -7.95 -3.86
N SER A 155 0.02 -8.21 -4.03
CA SER A 155 -0.59 -9.38 -3.42
C SER A 155 0.04 -10.66 -4.01
N THR A 156 -0.06 -11.78 -3.28
CA THR A 156 0.61 -13.05 -3.60
C THR A 156 0.36 -13.57 -5.03
N LEU A 157 -0.72 -13.16 -5.67
CA LEU A 157 -1.06 -13.54 -7.06
C LEU A 157 -0.26 -12.77 -8.12
N TYR A 158 0.09 -11.51 -7.88
CA TYR A 158 0.83 -10.67 -8.84
C TYR A 158 2.35 -10.88 -8.76
N THR A 159 2.88 -11.22 -7.58
CA THR A 159 4.31 -11.39 -7.31
C THR A 159 5.04 -12.41 -8.19
N LEU A 160 4.32 -13.33 -8.85
CA LEU A 160 4.95 -14.34 -9.73
C LEU A 160 5.18 -13.84 -11.16
N VAL A 161 4.48 -12.77 -11.57
CA VAL A 161 4.43 -12.35 -12.98
C VAL A 161 4.71 -10.86 -13.14
N LEU A 162 4.41 -10.03 -12.14
CA LEU A 162 4.53 -8.57 -12.25
C LEU A 162 4.80 -7.93 -10.87
N TRP A 163 5.99 -7.37 -10.69
CA TRP A 163 6.33 -6.61 -9.48
C TRP A 163 7.42 -5.58 -9.74
N VAL A 164 7.55 -4.60 -8.86
CA VAL A 164 8.69 -3.67 -8.86
C VAL A 164 9.60 -4.06 -7.71
N HIS A 165 10.91 -4.04 -7.95
CA HIS A 165 11.85 -4.35 -6.89
C HIS A 165 11.69 -3.37 -5.71
N PRO A 166 11.69 -3.85 -4.45
CA PRO A 166 11.37 -3.02 -3.29
C PRO A 166 12.34 -1.84 -3.09
N THR A 167 13.59 -2.01 -3.49
CA THR A 167 14.65 -1.00 -3.30
C THR A 167 15.32 -0.51 -4.58
N MET A 168 14.90 -1.03 -5.75
CA MET A 168 15.45 -0.63 -7.05
C MET A 168 14.32 -0.09 -7.90
N ASP A 169 14.62 0.88 -8.77
CA ASP A 169 13.69 1.37 -9.78
C ASP A 169 13.68 0.39 -10.97
N THR A 170 13.25 -0.86 -10.70
CA THR A 170 13.24 -1.95 -11.68
C THR A 170 11.88 -2.62 -11.67
N LEU A 171 11.21 -2.62 -12.82
CA LEU A 171 10.01 -3.39 -13.08
C LEU A 171 10.39 -4.79 -13.53
N MET A 172 9.83 -5.80 -12.88
CA MET A 172 10.01 -7.21 -13.18
C MET A 172 8.72 -7.76 -13.77
N ILE A 173 8.82 -8.33 -14.97
CA ILE A 173 7.73 -9.01 -15.66
C ILE A 173 8.20 -10.41 -15.97
N GLU A 174 7.58 -11.41 -15.35
CA GLU A 174 8.06 -12.80 -15.32
C GLU A 174 9.53 -12.89 -14.89
N MET A 175 10.43 -13.25 -15.81
CA MET A 175 11.87 -13.36 -15.58
C MET A 175 12.66 -12.16 -16.12
N ASP A 176 12.00 -11.23 -16.81
CA ASP A 176 12.63 -10.08 -17.42
C ASP A 176 12.62 -8.86 -16.50
N THR A 177 13.61 -8.00 -16.67
CA THR A 177 13.79 -6.78 -15.88
C THR A 177 13.86 -5.56 -16.77
N TYR A 178 13.16 -4.50 -16.37
CA TYR A 178 13.06 -3.26 -17.11
C TYR A 178 13.34 -2.08 -16.17
N ASP A 179 14.19 -1.16 -16.61
CA ASP A 179 14.51 0.03 -15.83
C ASP A 179 13.30 0.97 -15.79
N LEU A 180 12.98 1.44 -14.58
CA LEU A 180 12.02 2.50 -14.36
C LEU A 180 12.76 3.84 -14.28
N THR A 181 12.45 4.74 -15.19
CA THR A 181 12.97 6.12 -15.15
C THR A 181 11.96 7.01 -14.46
N ARG A 182 12.33 7.61 -13.32
CA ARG A 182 11.48 8.57 -12.62
C ARG A 182 11.38 9.88 -13.41
N GLU A 183 10.16 10.35 -13.63
CA GLU A 183 9.81 11.61 -14.26
C GLU A 183 9.05 12.49 -13.25
N GLY A 184 9.51 13.73 -13.06
CA GLY A 184 8.96 14.71 -12.12
C GLY A 184 9.09 16.13 -12.66
#